data_AF-A0A6G9Z9X7-F1
#
_entry.id   AF-A0A6G9Z9X7-F1
#
_cell.length_a   1.000
_cell.length_b   1.000
_cell.length_c   1.000
_cell.angle_alpha   90.00
_cell.angle_beta   90.00
_cell.angle_gamma   90.00
#
_symmetry.space_group_name_H-M   'P 1'
#
loop_
_entity.id
_entity.type
_entity.pdbx_description
1 polymer ?
#
loop_
_entity_poly.entity_id
_entity_poly.type
_entity_poly.pdbx_seq_one_letter_code
_entity_poly.pdbx_strand_id
1 'polypeptide(L)'
;MCILTFFPPGATPNLDALADGAIANPHGHGYAVLADDALVVGHGLDPATVITEFAAVRAEFPDTPALFHSRLATHGRVSADNCHPFALGGDERTVLAHNGILPATVHPTLGDPRSDTRIAAEDYLPSAPFGSLDSWTGRAGIEHWLGTDKMVLLTVDPAYRQRAYLFNEHHGHWHKGIWYSNHSYRWASAGFDYTDIDYCLNCGEFEPEWFGAHCTFCGFCQDCLAEYPDCQCPPFEGTADRYADLQYPSTPTTPRPPDRHPGKGLPRVLHRLPQATADAELLRQVPDGIDARFRDDTNLGDLDHASARSTP
;
A
#
# COMPACT_ATOMS: atom_id res chain seq x y z
N MET A 1 6.67 -1.93 -5.75
CA MET A 1 6.71 -2.06 -4.27
C MET A 1 5.72 -1.06 -3.69
N CYS A 2 4.91 -1.45 -2.69
CA CYS A 2 3.93 -0.57 -2.03
C CYS A 2 4.53 0.77 -1.57
N ILE A 3 3.68 1.72 -1.16
CA ILE A 3 4.13 2.91 -0.40
C ILE A 3 3.44 2.93 0.95
N LEU A 4 4.26 2.89 2.00
CA LEU A 4 3.91 3.20 3.37
C LEU A 4 4.44 4.58 3.74
N THR A 5 3.57 5.42 4.30
CA THR A 5 3.86 6.78 4.75
C THR A 5 3.52 6.90 6.22
N PHE A 6 4.42 7.50 7.01
CA PHE A 6 4.20 7.79 8.42
C PHE A 6 4.21 9.31 8.65
N PHE A 7 3.23 9.76 9.44
CA PHE A 7 3.03 11.14 9.82
C PHE A 7 3.26 11.27 11.33
N PRO A 8 4.34 11.91 11.78
CA PRO A 8 4.49 12.25 13.19
C PRO A 8 3.45 13.31 13.62
N PRO A 9 3.24 13.52 14.92
CA PRO A 9 2.48 14.64 15.47
C PRO A 9 2.78 15.98 14.77
N GLY A 10 1.74 16.70 14.38
CA GLY A 10 1.83 18.01 13.74
C GLY A 10 2.17 17.99 12.25
N ALA A 11 2.50 16.82 11.65
CA ALA A 11 2.75 16.73 10.22
C ALA A 11 1.43 16.80 9.42
N THR A 12 1.33 17.78 8.53
CA THR A 12 0.23 17.93 7.58
C THR A 12 0.44 17.01 6.36
N PRO A 13 -0.53 16.18 5.98
CA PRO A 13 -0.42 15.36 4.79
C PRO A 13 -0.23 16.18 3.51
N ASN A 14 0.64 15.71 2.63
CA ASN A 14 0.70 16.17 1.25
C ASN A 14 -0.24 15.28 0.41
N LEU A 15 -1.42 15.80 0.08
CA LEU A 15 -2.46 15.03 -0.62
C LEU A 15 -2.05 14.67 -2.06
N ASP A 16 -1.29 15.54 -2.74
CA ASP A 16 -0.75 15.23 -4.07
C ASP A 16 0.23 14.06 -4.01
N ALA A 17 1.11 14.05 -3.00
CA ALA A 17 2.02 12.91 -2.76
C ALA A 17 1.28 11.60 -2.46
N LEU A 18 0.15 11.66 -1.76
CA LEU A 18 -0.67 10.48 -1.51
C LEU A 18 -1.36 9.99 -2.79
N ALA A 19 -1.87 10.92 -3.60
CA ALA A 19 -2.46 10.60 -4.90
C ALA A 19 -1.42 9.98 -5.85
N ASP A 20 -0.22 10.57 -5.92
CA ASP A 20 0.92 10.05 -6.68
C ASP A 20 1.30 8.65 -6.25
N GLY A 21 1.43 8.44 -4.93
CA GLY A 21 1.70 7.13 -4.36
C GLY A 21 0.59 6.11 -4.68
N ALA A 22 -0.67 6.54 -4.70
CA ALA A 22 -1.81 5.69 -5.05
C ALA A 22 -1.83 5.34 -6.55
N ILE A 23 -1.46 6.26 -7.44
CA ILE A 23 -1.32 5.98 -8.88
C ILE A 23 -0.25 4.90 -9.11
N ALA A 24 0.90 5.03 -8.44
CA ALA A 24 1.98 4.06 -8.53
C ALA A 24 1.64 2.70 -7.87
N ASN A 25 0.67 2.67 -6.95
CA ASN A 25 0.30 1.51 -6.14
C ASN A 25 -1.23 1.32 -6.07
N PRO A 26 -1.88 0.86 -7.15
CA PRO A 26 -3.33 0.99 -7.34
C PRO A 26 -4.18 -0.16 -6.77
N HIS A 27 -3.59 -1.08 -6.01
CA HIS A 27 -4.26 -2.34 -5.60
C HIS A 27 -4.91 -2.28 -4.21
N GLY A 28 -5.14 -1.07 -3.69
CA GLY A 28 -5.82 -0.84 -2.42
C GLY A 28 -5.11 0.18 -1.54
N HIS A 29 -5.88 0.84 -0.69
CA HIS A 29 -5.41 1.97 0.11
C HIS A 29 -5.97 1.86 1.53
N GLY A 30 -5.27 2.43 2.49
CA GLY A 30 -5.80 2.54 3.84
C GLY A 30 -4.93 3.39 4.74
N TYR A 31 -5.47 3.72 5.89
CA TYR A 31 -4.87 4.63 6.85
C TYR A 31 -5.18 4.18 8.28
N ALA A 32 -4.36 4.65 9.21
CA ALA A 32 -4.72 4.68 10.62
C ALA A 32 -4.29 6.03 11.20
N VAL A 33 -5.18 6.66 11.95
CA VAL A 33 -4.92 7.86 12.72
C VAL A 33 -5.16 7.55 14.17
N LEU A 34 -4.22 7.93 15.01
CA LEU A 34 -4.35 7.77 16.43
C LEU A 34 -5.24 8.90 16.97
N ALA A 35 -6.35 8.55 17.60
CA ALA A 35 -7.40 9.46 18.03
C ALA A 35 -7.57 9.33 19.55
N ASP A 36 -6.80 10.12 20.30
CA ASP A 36 -6.71 10.08 21.76
C ASP A 36 -6.42 8.67 22.29
N ASP A 37 -7.41 7.93 22.76
CA ASP A 37 -7.29 6.58 23.33
C ASP A 37 -7.76 5.46 22.37
N ALA A 38 -7.99 5.78 21.10
CA ALA A 38 -8.43 4.84 20.07
C ALA A 38 -7.62 5.00 18.77
N LEU A 39 -7.81 4.06 17.85
CA LEU A 39 -7.36 4.16 16.46
C LEU A 39 -8.58 4.34 15.55
N VAL A 40 -8.55 5.36 14.70
CA VAL A 40 -9.48 5.49 13.57
C VAL A 40 -8.80 4.87 12.36
N VAL A 41 -9.42 3.83 11.80
CA VAL A 41 -8.87 3.04 10.70
C VAL A 41 -9.87 3.05 9.55
N GLY A 42 -9.37 3.26 8.34
CA GLY A 42 -10.16 3.16 7.12
C GLY A 42 -9.35 2.56 5.99
N HIS A 43 -10.02 1.82 5.11
CA HIS A 43 -9.38 1.15 3.97
C HIS A 43 -10.37 0.89 2.84
N GLY A 44 -9.88 0.88 1.60
CA GLY A 44 -10.72 0.72 0.43
C GLY A 44 -9.92 0.61 -0.87
N LEU A 45 -10.63 0.36 -1.97
CA LEU A 45 -10.01 0.22 -3.30
C LEU A 45 -9.99 1.53 -4.08
N ASP A 46 -10.84 2.50 -3.74
CA ASP A 46 -10.87 3.80 -4.39
C ASP A 46 -9.95 4.80 -3.67
N PRO A 47 -8.83 5.24 -4.27
CA PRO A 47 -7.90 6.14 -3.61
C PRO A 47 -8.51 7.50 -3.28
N ALA A 48 -9.38 8.04 -4.14
CA ALA A 48 -9.98 9.36 -3.92
C ALA A 48 -10.82 9.37 -2.64
N THR A 49 -11.66 8.35 -2.45
CA THR A 49 -12.44 8.17 -1.22
C THR A 49 -11.54 8.04 0.01
N VAL A 50 -10.56 7.12 -0.02
CA VAL A 50 -9.71 6.82 1.14
C VAL A 50 -8.79 8.00 1.50
N ILE A 51 -8.25 8.73 0.52
CA ILE A 51 -7.43 9.93 0.76
C ILE A 51 -8.28 11.05 1.35
N THR A 52 -9.51 11.24 0.85
CA THR A 52 -10.44 12.27 1.38
C THR A 52 -10.82 11.97 2.82
N GLU A 53 -11.16 10.71 3.12
CA GLU A 53 -11.48 10.26 4.47
C GLU A 53 -10.29 10.44 5.41
N PHE A 54 -9.10 9.99 4.99
CA PHE A 54 -7.86 10.17 5.75
C PHE A 54 -7.59 11.65 6.05
N ALA A 55 -7.74 12.53 5.06
CA ALA A 55 -7.51 13.97 5.22
C ALA A 55 -8.47 14.58 6.24
N ALA A 56 -9.75 14.17 6.23
CA ALA A 56 -10.75 14.62 7.19
C ALA A 56 -10.41 14.16 8.62
N VAL A 57 -10.15 12.86 8.82
CA VAL A 57 -9.77 12.31 10.14
C VAL A 57 -8.47 12.94 10.64
N ARG A 58 -7.49 13.12 9.75
CA ARG A 58 -6.21 13.74 10.12
C ARG A 58 -6.36 15.20 10.54
N ALA A 59 -7.32 15.93 9.97
CA ALA A 59 -7.60 17.32 10.36
C ALA A 59 -8.24 17.40 11.77
N GLU A 60 -8.98 16.38 12.19
CA GLU A 60 -9.53 16.29 13.56
C GLU A 60 -8.45 15.96 14.59
N PHE A 61 -7.46 15.14 14.22
CA PHE A 61 -6.36 14.72 15.08
C PHE A 61 -4.98 15.08 14.48
N PRO A 62 -4.63 16.37 14.37
CA PRO A 62 -3.39 16.80 13.71
C PRO A 62 -2.13 16.51 14.54
N ASP A 63 -2.26 16.45 15.88
CA ASP A 63 -1.14 16.34 16.82
C ASP A 63 -0.85 14.91 17.28
N THR A 64 -1.37 13.91 16.57
CA THR A 64 -1.17 12.50 16.87
C THR A 64 -0.35 11.79 15.78
N PRO A 65 0.15 10.57 16.02
CA PRO A 65 0.74 9.76 14.95
C PRO A 65 -0.32 9.26 13.96
N ALA A 66 0.05 9.14 12.69
CA ALA A 66 -0.77 8.50 11.67
C ALA A 66 0.07 7.76 10.62
N LEU A 67 -0.57 6.88 9.86
CA LEU A 67 0.01 6.24 8.68
C LEU A 67 -0.98 6.24 7.51
N PHE A 68 -0.44 6.18 6.30
CA PHE A 68 -1.18 5.91 5.07
C PHE A 68 -0.42 4.90 4.23
N HIS A 69 -1.14 3.97 3.61
CA HIS A 69 -0.57 2.92 2.78
C HIS A 69 -1.30 2.82 1.45
N SER A 70 -0.55 2.72 0.35
CA SER A 70 -1.07 2.28 -0.95
C SER A 70 -0.37 1.01 -1.39
N ARG A 71 -1.17 0.00 -1.73
CA ARG A 71 -0.75 -1.38 -1.96
C ARG A 71 -0.45 -1.61 -3.43
N LEU A 72 0.67 -2.28 -3.70
CA LEU A 72 0.92 -3.00 -4.93
C LEU A 72 0.91 -4.50 -4.64
N ALA A 73 -0.20 -5.17 -4.95
CA ALA A 73 -0.40 -6.59 -4.65
C ALA A 73 0.71 -7.49 -5.25
N THR A 74 1.49 -8.14 -4.39
CA THR A 74 2.46 -9.20 -4.73
C THR A 74 1.93 -10.58 -4.30
N HIS A 75 1.30 -10.66 -3.13
CA HIS A 75 0.60 -11.82 -2.60
C HIS A 75 -0.81 -11.45 -2.15
N GLY A 76 -1.73 -12.43 -2.23
CA GLY A 76 -3.13 -12.25 -1.83
C GLY A 76 -3.94 -11.48 -2.88
N ARG A 77 -5.26 -11.65 -2.84
CA ARG A 77 -6.16 -11.03 -3.81
C ARG A 77 -6.17 -9.50 -3.70
N VAL A 78 -6.52 -8.82 -4.79
CA VAL A 78 -6.90 -7.40 -4.75
C VAL A 78 -8.30 -7.31 -4.13
N SER A 79 -8.37 -6.89 -2.87
CA SER A 79 -9.61 -6.75 -2.11
C SER A 79 -9.40 -5.77 -0.96
N ALA A 80 -10.49 -5.16 -0.50
CA ALA A 80 -10.46 -4.30 0.69
C ALA A 80 -9.87 -5.04 1.90
N ASP A 81 -10.21 -6.32 2.10
CA ASP A 81 -9.69 -7.14 3.20
C ASP A 81 -8.17 -7.44 3.13
N ASN A 82 -7.48 -7.02 2.08
CA ASN A 82 -6.02 -7.10 1.95
C ASN A 82 -5.37 -5.71 1.89
N CYS A 83 -6.13 -4.65 2.17
CA CYS A 83 -5.59 -3.31 2.31
C CYS A 83 -5.08 -3.13 3.74
N HIS A 84 -3.82 -2.69 3.87
CA HIS A 84 -3.27 -2.27 5.15
C HIS A 84 -3.98 -1.01 5.67
N PRO A 85 -3.95 -0.75 6.99
CA PRO A 85 -3.29 -1.55 8.03
C PRO A 85 -4.13 -2.73 8.54
N PHE A 86 -3.48 -3.69 9.21
CA PHE A 86 -4.13 -4.85 9.82
C PHE A 86 -4.06 -4.77 11.34
N ALA A 87 -5.14 -5.14 12.03
CA ALA A 87 -5.16 -5.30 13.48
C ALA A 87 -4.28 -6.48 13.91
N LEU A 88 -3.46 -6.29 14.95
CA LEU A 88 -2.58 -7.32 15.47
C LEU A 88 -3.38 -8.33 16.29
N GLY A 89 -3.52 -9.56 15.78
CA GLY A 89 -4.30 -10.61 16.45
C GLY A 89 -5.79 -10.28 16.58
N GLY A 90 -6.29 -9.38 15.74
CA GLY A 90 -7.66 -8.87 15.82
C GLY A 90 -7.90 -7.83 16.92
N ASP A 91 -6.86 -7.40 17.65
CA ASP A 91 -6.98 -6.32 18.64
C ASP A 91 -6.88 -4.96 17.94
N GLU A 92 -8.01 -4.26 17.83
CA GLU A 92 -8.12 -2.95 17.19
C GLU A 92 -7.31 -1.85 17.90
N ARG A 93 -6.80 -2.10 19.11
CA ARG A 93 -5.90 -1.16 19.81
C ARG A 93 -4.52 -1.10 19.19
N THR A 94 -4.14 -2.06 18.35
CA THR A 94 -2.82 -2.13 17.71
C THR A 94 -2.96 -2.52 16.24
N VAL A 95 -2.44 -1.69 15.34
CA VAL A 95 -2.45 -1.95 13.90
C VAL A 95 -1.07 -1.83 13.30
N LEU A 96 -0.82 -2.56 12.21
CA LEU A 96 0.43 -2.51 11.48
C LEU A 96 0.22 -2.38 9.98
N ALA A 97 1.13 -1.66 9.33
CA ALA A 97 1.27 -1.61 7.89
C ALA A 97 2.71 -1.93 7.50
N HIS A 98 2.90 -2.53 6.32
CA HIS A 98 4.20 -3.03 5.87
C HIS A 98 4.42 -2.70 4.39
N ASN A 99 5.68 -2.44 4.04
CA ASN A 99 6.14 -2.31 2.66
C ASN A 99 7.29 -3.28 2.39
N GLY A 100 7.03 -4.24 1.52
CA GLY A 100 7.97 -5.22 1.02
C GLY A 100 7.31 -6.57 0.76
N ILE A 101 8.05 -7.66 0.94
CA ILE A 101 7.56 -9.03 0.91
C ILE A 101 8.13 -9.74 2.12
N LEU A 102 7.26 -10.12 3.07
CA LEU A 102 7.68 -10.74 4.32
C LEU A 102 8.31 -12.11 4.09
N PRO A 103 9.01 -12.69 5.07
CA PRO A 103 9.60 -14.02 4.93
C PRO A 103 8.58 -15.12 4.60
N ALA A 104 9.06 -16.17 3.91
CA ALA A 104 8.22 -17.28 3.44
C ALA A 104 7.40 -17.98 4.53
N THR A 105 7.77 -17.84 5.80
CA THR A 105 7.03 -18.36 6.96
C THR A 105 5.62 -17.80 7.09
N VAL A 106 5.33 -16.64 6.48
CA VAL A 106 4.01 -16.01 6.48
C VAL A 106 3.43 -15.85 5.08
N HIS A 107 3.97 -16.54 4.08
CA HIS A 107 3.40 -16.51 2.73
C HIS A 107 2.09 -17.30 2.67
N PRO A 108 1.10 -16.85 1.87
CA PRO A 108 -0.12 -17.60 1.68
C PRO A 108 0.15 -18.95 1.02
N THR A 109 -0.52 -19.98 1.53
CA THR A 109 -0.53 -21.30 0.88
C THR A 109 -1.50 -21.31 -0.30
N LEU A 110 -1.45 -22.36 -1.13
CA LEU A 110 -2.31 -22.48 -2.31
C LEU A 110 -3.79 -22.37 -1.92
N GLY A 111 -4.46 -21.31 -2.39
CA GLY A 111 -5.88 -21.05 -2.16
C GLY A 111 -6.16 -20.09 -1.00
N ASP A 112 -5.18 -19.73 -0.18
CA ASP A 112 -5.34 -18.68 0.84
C ASP A 112 -5.45 -17.30 0.15
N PRO A 113 -6.56 -16.55 0.34
CA PRO A 113 -6.75 -15.27 -0.33
C PRO A 113 -5.96 -14.13 0.32
N ARG A 114 -5.38 -14.33 1.51
CA ARG A 114 -4.73 -13.30 2.32
C ARG A 114 -3.37 -12.89 1.76
N SER A 115 -2.96 -11.66 2.03
CA SER A 115 -1.58 -11.21 1.83
C SER A 115 -0.65 -11.80 2.91
N ASP A 116 0.64 -11.81 2.64
CA ASP A 116 1.68 -12.19 3.60
C ASP A 116 1.63 -11.30 4.86
N THR A 117 1.41 -9.99 4.71
CA THR A 117 1.24 -9.10 5.87
C THR A 117 0.00 -9.45 6.69
N ARG A 118 -1.11 -9.79 6.04
CA ARG A 118 -2.33 -10.16 6.76
C ARG A 118 -2.12 -11.43 7.57
N ILE A 119 -1.47 -12.45 6.99
CA ILE A 119 -1.08 -13.67 7.70
C ILE A 119 -0.14 -13.34 8.86
N ALA A 120 0.83 -12.45 8.66
CA ALA A 120 1.72 -12.04 9.73
C ALA A 120 0.99 -11.37 10.90
N ALA A 121 0.03 -10.48 10.60
CA ALA A 121 -0.75 -9.75 11.61
C ALA A 121 -1.76 -10.63 12.35
N GLU A 122 -2.41 -11.57 11.64
CA GLU A 122 -3.43 -12.46 12.20
C GLU A 122 -2.83 -13.66 12.94
N ASP A 123 -1.78 -14.30 12.38
CA ASP A 123 -1.37 -15.64 12.79
C ASP A 123 0.03 -15.70 13.43
N TYR A 124 0.96 -14.83 13.01
CA TYR A 124 2.38 -14.93 13.40
C TYR A 124 2.76 -14.00 14.54
N LEU A 125 2.66 -12.69 14.34
CA LEU A 125 3.07 -11.67 15.30
C LEU A 125 2.29 -11.71 16.63
N PRO A 126 1.01 -12.14 16.69
CA PRO A 126 0.29 -12.27 17.97
C PRO A 126 0.91 -13.28 18.94
N SER A 127 1.73 -14.22 18.45
CA SER A 127 2.49 -15.14 19.30
C SER A 127 3.68 -14.48 20.02
N ALA A 128 3.90 -13.18 19.78
CA ALA A 128 5.04 -12.40 20.26
C ALA A 128 6.40 -13.10 20.01
N PRO A 129 6.70 -13.52 18.77
CA PRO A 129 7.88 -14.35 18.46
C PRO A 129 9.21 -13.66 18.79
N PHE A 130 9.21 -12.33 18.92
CA PHE A 130 10.38 -11.52 19.27
C PHE A 130 10.36 -11.02 20.72
N GLY A 131 9.32 -11.32 21.50
CA GLY A 131 9.09 -10.72 22.82
C GLY A 131 8.68 -9.25 22.73
N SER A 132 9.02 -8.46 23.75
CA SER A 132 8.64 -7.04 23.81
C SER A 132 9.37 -6.20 22.76
N LEU A 133 8.61 -5.47 21.93
CA LEU A 133 9.15 -4.54 20.93
C LEU A 133 9.84 -3.30 21.55
N ASP A 134 9.65 -3.08 22.86
CA ASP A 134 10.36 -2.05 23.64
C ASP A 134 11.72 -2.51 24.15
N SER A 135 12.04 -3.80 24.00
CA SER A 135 13.35 -4.33 24.32
C SER A 135 14.27 -4.29 23.10
N TRP A 136 15.58 -4.15 23.34
CA TRP A 136 16.57 -4.23 22.27
C TRP A 136 16.45 -5.56 21.49
N THR A 137 16.28 -6.68 22.21
CA THR A 137 16.14 -8.01 21.61
C THR A 137 14.91 -8.11 20.71
N GLY A 138 13.75 -7.63 21.18
CA GLY A 138 12.52 -7.71 20.39
C GLY A 138 12.53 -6.80 19.18
N ARG A 139 13.05 -5.57 19.33
CA ARG A 139 13.22 -4.65 18.21
C ARG A 139 14.22 -5.18 17.18
N ALA A 140 15.39 -5.65 17.60
CA ALA A 140 16.38 -6.23 16.69
C ALA A 140 15.86 -7.51 16.03
N GLY A 141 15.09 -8.32 16.75
CA GLY A 141 14.48 -9.54 16.23
C GLY A 141 13.51 -9.27 15.09
N ILE A 142 12.59 -8.31 15.27
CA ILE A 142 11.64 -7.95 14.20
C ILE A 142 12.34 -7.26 13.02
N GLU A 143 13.30 -6.36 13.24
CA GLU A 143 14.05 -5.71 12.15
C GLU A 143 14.89 -6.73 11.36
N HIS A 144 15.47 -7.72 12.04
CA HIS A 144 16.17 -8.82 11.37
C HIS A 144 15.21 -9.70 10.55
N TRP A 145 14.03 -10.01 11.09
CA TRP A 145 13.01 -10.77 10.36
C TRP A 145 12.47 -10.02 9.14
N LEU A 146 12.35 -8.69 9.23
CA LEU A 146 11.97 -7.84 8.10
C LEU A 146 13.06 -7.73 7.02
N GLY A 147 14.34 -7.93 7.37
CA GLY A 147 15.45 -7.70 6.44
C GLY A 147 15.49 -6.22 6.03
N THR A 148 15.23 -5.91 4.76
CA THR A 148 15.17 -4.53 4.22
C THR A 148 13.75 -3.95 4.16
N ASP A 149 12.75 -4.76 4.50
CA ASP A 149 11.35 -4.35 4.50
C ASP A 149 11.05 -3.38 5.63
N LYS A 150 9.98 -2.60 5.49
CA LYS A 150 9.63 -1.57 6.46
C LYS A 150 8.27 -1.84 7.05
N MET A 151 8.12 -1.54 8.33
CA MET A 151 6.85 -1.72 9.03
C MET A 151 6.60 -0.53 9.95
N VAL A 152 5.36 -0.06 9.96
CA VAL A 152 4.86 0.92 10.92
C VAL A 152 3.80 0.25 11.77
N LEU A 153 3.95 0.31 13.09
CA LEU A 153 2.94 -0.15 14.04
C LEU A 153 2.44 1.06 14.84
N LEU A 154 1.12 1.23 14.92
CA LEU A 154 0.46 2.22 15.78
C LEU A 154 -0.32 1.50 16.86
N THR A 155 -0.30 2.03 18.07
CA THR A 155 -0.97 1.40 19.20
C THR A 155 -1.45 2.39 20.26
N VAL A 156 -2.58 2.05 20.87
CA VAL A 156 -3.09 2.66 22.11
C VAL A 156 -3.06 1.67 23.28
N ASP A 157 -2.53 0.45 23.08
CA ASP A 157 -2.42 -0.54 24.14
C ASP A 157 -1.33 -0.12 25.15
N PRO A 158 -1.67 0.07 26.44
CA PRO A 158 -0.71 0.48 27.46
C PRO A 158 0.40 -0.56 27.73
N ALA A 159 0.32 -1.77 27.17
CA ALA A 159 1.41 -2.73 27.19
C ALA A 159 2.65 -2.26 26.38
N TYR A 160 2.47 -1.32 25.45
CA TYR A 160 3.55 -0.73 24.65
C TYR A 160 4.00 0.61 25.24
N ARG A 161 5.31 0.84 25.28
CA ARG A 161 5.88 2.10 25.80
C ARG A 161 5.71 3.26 24.83
N GLN A 162 5.68 2.98 23.52
CA GLN A 162 5.49 3.97 22.47
C GLN A 162 4.14 3.77 21.80
N ARG A 163 3.60 4.86 21.25
CA ARG A 163 2.33 4.83 20.50
C ARG A 163 2.53 4.59 19.00
N ALA A 164 3.78 4.70 18.54
CA ALA A 164 4.18 4.46 17.16
C ALA A 164 5.58 3.83 17.14
N TYR A 165 5.75 2.81 16.31
CA TYR A 165 7.02 2.15 16.04
C TYR A 165 7.28 2.14 14.54
N LEU A 166 8.42 2.68 14.13
CA LEU A 166 8.94 2.56 12.77
C LEU A 166 10.07 1.55 12.82
N PHE A 167 9.92 0.43 12.12
CA PHE A 167 10.95 -0.59 11.98
C PHE A 167 11.65 -0.43 10.63
N ASN A 168 12.97 -0.56 10.63
CA ASN A 168 13.79 -0.33 9.43
C ASN A 168 13.59 1.06 8.82
N GLU A 169 13.43 2.07 9.68
CA GLU A 169 13.22 3.47 9.31
C GLU A 169 14.27 3.99 8.31
N HIS A 170 15.53 3.55 8.48
CA HIS A 170 16.68 3.93 7.66
C HIS A 170 16.61 3.42 6.21
N HIS A 171 15.71 2.48 5.89
CA HIS A 171 15.42 2.03 4.53
C HIS A 171 14.27 2.83 3.87
N GLY A 172 13.70 3.80 4.57
CA GLY A 172 12.89 4.88 4.00
C GLY A 172 13.62 6.22 4.10
N HIS A 173 12.91 7.31 3.91
CA HIS A 173 13.47 8.65 4.03
C HIS A 173 12.45 9.66 4.54
N TRP A 174 12.97 10.70 5.20
CA TRP A 174 12.19 11.85 5.64
C TRP A 174 12.18 12.93 4.57
N HIS A 175 11.00 13.49 4.29
CA HIS A 175 10.85 14.66 3.44
C HIS A 175 9.80 15.59 4.03
N LYS A 176 10.18 16.85 4.31
CA LYS A 176 9.29 17.88 4.89
C LYS A 176 8.55 17.40 6.16
N GLY A 177 9.24 16.64 7.02
CA GLY A 177 8.68 16.15 8.29
C GLY A 177 7.75 14.92 8.17
N ILE A 178 7.63 14.32 6.99
CA ILE A 178 6.88 13.09 6.74
C ILE A 178 7.88 11.99 6.37
N TRP A 179 7.69 10.78 6.90
CA TRP A 179 8.51 9.64 6.52
C TRP A 179 7.83 8.83 5.42
N TYR A 180 8.60 8.49 4.39
CA TYR A 180 8.16 7.70 3.24
C TYR A 180 9.02 6.45 3.13
N SER A 181 8.40 5.30 2.90
CA SER A 181 9.11 4.03 2.77
C SER A 181 9.81 3.82 1.41
N ASN A 182 9.50 4.62 0.38
CA ASN A 182 10.24 4.72 -0.88
C ASN A 182 9.81 5.99 -1.65
N HIS A 183 10.28 6.17 -2.88
CA HIS A 183 10.07 7.38 -3.67
C HIS A 183 8.80 7.40 -4.55
N SER A 184 7.95 6.37 -4.51
CA SER A 184 6.78 6.27 -5.40
C SER A 184 5.71 7.34 -5.16
N TYR A 185 5.75 8.06 -4.03
CA TYR A 185 4.91 9.25 -3.77
C TYR A 185 5.27 10.48 -4.63
N ARG A 186 6.33 10.40 -5.44
CA ARG A 186 6.76 11.46 -6.37
C ARG A 186 6.28 11.22 -7.81
N TRP A 187 5.35 10.29 -8.00
CA TRP A 187 4.97 9.76 -9.31
C TRP A 187 4.56 10.83 -10.34
N ALA A 188 3.73 11.82 -9.98
CA ALA A 188 3.34 12.91 -10.88
C ALA A 188 4.14 14.20 -10.65
N SER A 189 4.80 14.33 -9.50
CA SER A 189 5.87 15.34 -9.30
C SER A 189 7.03 15.17 -10.31
N ALA A 190 7.12 14.02 -10.97
CA ALA A 190 7.91 13.77 -12.16
C ALA A 190 7.27 14.40 -13.42
N GLY A 191 7.11 15.72 -13.44
CA GLY A 191 7.26 16.43 -14.71
C GLY A 191 8.67 16.14 -15.20
N PHE A 192 8.82 15.10 -16.04
CA PHE A 192 10.11 14.47 -16.36
C PHE A 192 11.21 15.50 -16.62
N ASP A 193 12.10 15.63 -15.64
CA ASP A 193 13.46 16.14 -15.83
C ASP A 193 14.41 15.01 -15.40
N TYR A 194 15.09 14.44 -16.39
CA TYR A 194 15.80 13.16 -16.36
C TYR A 194 17.16 13.27 -15.66
N THR A 195 17.22 13.44 -14.34
CA THR A 195 18.53 13.48 -13.65
C THR A 195 18.64 12.74 -12.33
N ASP A 196 17.69 11.88 -11.95
CA ASP A 196 17.82 11.07 -10.72
C ASP A 196 17.44 9.60 -11.01
N ILE A 197 18.25 8.96 -11.87
CA ILE A 197 18.02 7.62 -12.42
C ILE A 197 18.80 6.52 -11.70
N ASP A 198 19.44 6.76 -10.57
CA ASP A 198 20.36 5.77 -9.99
C ASP A 198 19.71 4.44 -9.56
N TYR A 199 18.38 4.25 -9.66
CA TYR A 199 17.70 3.00 -9.36
C TYR A 199 16.77 2.52 -10.48
N CYS A 200 16.76 1.21 -10.71
CA CYS A 200 15.84 0.57 -11.66
C CYS A 200 14.38 0.62 -11.16
N LEU A 201 13.47 1.17 -11.97
CA LEU A 201 12.05 1.28 -11.62
C LEU A 201 11.33 -0.07 -11.45
N ASN A 202 11.87 -1.15 -12.04
CA ASN A 202 11.29 -2.49 -11.93
C ASN A 202 11.88 -3.29 -10.77
N CYS A 203 13.20 -3.49 -10.77
CA CYS A 203 13.86 -4.36 -9.78
C CYS A 203 14.48 -3.61 -8.60
N GLY A 204 14.51 -2.27 -8.62
CA GLY A 204 15.09 -1.45 -7.56
C GLY A 204 16.62 -1.49 -7.48
N GLU A 205 17.29 -2.09 -8.46
CA GLU A 205 18.76 -2.17 -8.48
C GLU A 205 19.41 -0.81 -8.71
N PHE A 206 20.49 -0.55 -7.98
CA PHE A 206 21.25 0.69 -8.10
C PHE A 206 22.15 0.63 -9.35
N GLU A 207 21.90 1.52 -10.32
CA GLU A 207 22.69 1.67 -11.54
C GLU A 207 23.11 3.14 -11.69
N PRO A 208 24.31 3.52 -11.22
CA PRO A 208 24.78 4.90 -11.30
C PRO A 208 25.23 5.31 -12.72
N GLU A 209 25.39 4.34 -13.63
CA GLU A 209 25.82 4.56 -15.01
C GLU A 209 24.90 3.80 -15.98
N TRP A 210 23.78 4.41 -16.36
CA TRP A 210 22.86 3.83 -17.34
C TRP A 210 23.46 3.90 -18.75
N PHE A 211 23.90 2.76 -19.27
CA PHE A 211 24.27 2.60 -20.68
C PHE A 211 23.01 2.36 -21.52
N GLY A 212 22.14 3.38 -21.60
CA GLY A 212 20.88 3.35 -22.35
C GLY A 212 19.64 3.03 -21.51
N ALA A 213 18.50 2.82 -22.18
CA ALA A 213 17.18 2.73 -21.54
C ALA A 213 16.90 1.46 -20.73
N HIS A 214 17.75 0.43 -20.83
CA HIS A 214 17.48 -0.88 -20.22
C HIS A 214 18.32 -1.07 -18.97
N CYS A 215 17.69 -1.60 -17.92
CA CYS A 215 18.39 -2.03 -16.72
C CYS A 215 19.32 -3.19 -17.06
N THR A 216 20.60 -3.06 -16.72
CA THR A 216 21.59 -4.11 -16.93
C THR A 216 21.32 -5.36 -16.08
N PHE A 217 20.63 -5.23 -14.95
CA PHE A 217 20.27 -6.36 -14.08
C PHE A 217 19.05 -7.14 -14.54
N CYS A 218 17.92 -6.48 -14.83
CA CYS A 218 16.66 -7.18 -15.12
C CYS A 218 16.13 -6.99 -16.55
N GLY A 219 16.82 -6.19 -17.37
CA GLY A 219 16.43 -5.93 -18.76
C GLY A 219 15.19 -5.04 -18.93
N PHE A 220 14.61 -4.55 -17.83
CA PHE A 220 13.49 -3.61 -17.88
C PHE A 220 13.86 -2.33 -18.63
N CYS A 221 13.02 -1.92 -19.57
CA CYS A 221 13.19 -0.68 -20.30
C CYS A 221 12.53 0.47 -19.54
N GLN A 222 13.30 1.44 -19.08
CA GLN A 222 12.79 2.65 -18.42
C GLN A 222 12.10 3.62 -19.39
N ASP A 223 12.43 3.57 -20.69
CA ASP A 223 11.84 4.47 -21.68
C ASP A 223 10.40 4.08 -22.07
N CYS A 224 10.12 2.78 -22.20
CA CYS A 224 8.77 2.27 -22.52
C CYS A 224 8.10 1.47 -21.41
N LEU A 225 8.74 1.37 -20.24
CA LEU A 225 8.27 0.68 -19.05
C LEU A 225 7.86 -0.79 -19.29
N ALA A 226 8.63 -1.48 -20.13
CA ALA A 226 8.38 -2.87 -20.49
C ALA A 226 9.41 -3.81 -19.84
N GLU A 227 8.93 -4.95 -19.34
CA GLU A 227 9.78 -6.06 -18.89
C GLU A 227 10.53 -6.67 -20.08
N TYR A 228 11.70 -7.26 -19.84
CA TYR A 228 12.41 -8.00 -20.87
C TYR A 228 11.65 -9.31 -21.18
N PRO A 229 11.46 -9.68 -22.47
CA PRO A 229 12.00 -9.07 -23.70
C PRO A 229 11.05 -8.11 -24.44
N ASP A 230 9.96 -7.66 -23.81
CA ASP A 230 8.81 -7.02 -24.45
C ASP A 230 8.98 -5.53 -24.76
N CYS A 231 10.22 -5.03 -24.82
CA CYS A 231 10.52 -3.63 -25.13
C CYS A 231 9.95 -3.21 -26.50
N GLN A 232 9.19 -2.11 -26.51
CA GLN A 232 8.57 -1.54 -27.72
C GLN A 232 9.28 -0.26 -28.19
N CYS A 233 10.44 0.08 -27.63
CA CYS A 233 11.18 1.26 -28.06
C CYS A 233 11.66 1.09 -29.50
N PRO A 234 11.61 2.17 -30.32
CA PRO A 234 12.19 2.13 -31.65
C PRO A 234 13.70 1.84 -31.54
N PRO A 235 14.26 0.97 -32.41
CA PRO A 235 15.68 0.66 -32.40
C PRO A 235 16.51 1.92 -32.69
N PHE A 236 17.52 2.18 -31.85
CA PHE A 236 18.35 3.38 -31.88
C PHE A 236 19.01 3.70 -33.23
N GLU A 237 19.28 2.68 -34.06
CA GLU A 237 19.96 2.84 -35.36
C GLU A 237 19.05 2.56 -36.57
N GLY A 238 17.73 2.42 -36.39
CA GLY A 238 16.81 2.14 -37.49
C GLY A 238 16.96 0.74 -38.13
N THR A 239 17.71 -0.17 -37.51
CA THR A 239 17.71 -1.59 -37.87
C THR A 239 16.53 -2.28 -37.19
N ALA A 240 15.61 -2.81 -37.99
CA ALA A 240 14.53 -3.63 -37.48
C ALA A 240 15.12 -4.87 -36.81
N ASP A 241 14.83 -5.01 -35.52
CA ASP A 241 15.10 -6.17 -34.69
C ASP A 241 16.58 -6.38 -34.25
N ARG A 242 16.96 -5.68 -33.17
CA ARG A 242 18.27 -5.81 -32.50
C ARG A 242 18.48 -7.19 -31.85
N TYR A 243 17.46 -8.05 -31.83
CA TYR A 243 17.48 -9.38 -31.24
C TYR A 243 17.24 -10.52 -32.26
N ALA A 244 17.17 -10.21 -33.56
CA ALA A 244 17.02 -11.23 -34.61
C ALA A 244 18.10 -12.32 -34.56
N ASP A 245 19.25 -11.98 -33.99
CA ASP A 245 20.44 -12.82 -33.85
C ASP A 245 20.35 -13.75 -32.62
N LEU A 246 19.51 -13.41 -31.64
CA LEU A 246 19.21 -14.24 -30.47
C LEU A 246 18.10 -15.24 -30.82
N GLN A 247 18.35 -16.05 -31.84
CA GLN A 247 17.56 -17.25 -32.04
C GLN A 247 17.86 -18.22 -30.89
N TYR A 248 16.96 -18.26 -29.90
CA TYR A 248 16.91 -19.41 -29.01
C TYR A 248 16.71 -20.66 -29.87
N PRO A 249 17.51 -21.75 -29.67
CA PRO A 249 17.24 -22.99 -30.36
C PRO A 249 15.80 -23.39 -30.04
N SER A 250 14.97 -23.43 -31.08
CA SER A 250 13.58 -23.84 -30.99
C SER A 250 13.50 -25.11 -30.16
N THR A 251 12.70 -25.08 -29.10
CA THR A 251 12.32 -26.25 -28.33
C THR A 251 11.91 -27.37 -29.28
N PRO A 252 12.34 -28.64 -29.06
CA PRO A 252 11.91 -29.75 -29.90
C PRO A 252 10.39 -29.82 -29.85
N THR A 253 9.76 -29.75 -31.02
CA THR A 253 8.32 -29.97 -31.21
C THR A 253 7.92 -31.28 -30.57
N THR A 254 7.18 -31.22 -29.46
CA THR A 254 6.37 -32.35 -29.00
C THR A 254 5.26 -32.60 -30.03
N PRO A 255 4.97 -33.86 -30.41
CA PRO A 255 3.96 -34.14 -31.41
C PRO A 255 2.58 -33.71 -30.90
N ARG A 256 1.87 -32.96 -31.74
CA ARG A 256 0.49 -32.55 -31.52
C ARG A 256 -0.41 -33.79 -31.40
N PRO A 257 -1.30 -33.90 -30.39
CA PRO A 257 -2.31 -34.95 -30.39
C PRO A 257 -3.30 -34.73 -31.55
N PRO A 258 -3.85 -35.80 -32.14
CA PRO A 258 -4.60 -35.72 -33.40
C PRO A 258 -5.91 -34.94 -33.27
N ASP A 259 -6.22 -34.22 -34.36
CA ASP A 259 -7.33 -33.29 -34.52
C ASP A 259 -8.70 -33.91 -34.23
N ARG A 260 -9.54 -33.19 -33.47
CA ARG A 260 -11.00 -33.40 -33.46
C ARG A 260 -11.64 -32.44 -34.46
N HIS A 261 -12.40 -33.01 -35.38
CA HIS A 261 -13.15 -32.35 -36.46
C HIS A 261 -14.15 -31.26 -36.01
N PRO A 262 -14.55 -30.36 -36.93
CA PRO A 262 -15.30 -29.15 -36.60
C PRO A 262 -16.81 -29.40 -36.52
N GLY A 263 -17.46 -28.79 -35.52
CA GLY A 263 -18.90 -28.82 -35.35
C GLY A 263 -19.46 -27.47 -34.87
N LYS A 264 -19.97 -26.70 -35.83
CA LYS A 264 -21.08 -25.71 -35.76
C LYS A 264 -20.97 -24.56 -34.74
N GLY A 265 -20.87 -23.34 -35.28
CA GLY A 265 -20.83 -22.09 -34.52
C GLY A 265 -22.18 -21.56 -34.04
N LEU A 266 -22.11 -20.42 -33.32
CA LEU A 266 -23.14 -19.40 -33.04
C LEU A 266 -22.40 -18.10 -32.60
N PRO A 267 -23.02 -16.90 -32.66
CA PRO A 267 -22.40 -15.70 -33.24
C PRO A 267 -21.77 -14.75 -32.21
N ARG A 268 -20.82 -13.94 -32.71
CA ARG A 268 -20.27 -12.75 -32.02
C ARG A 268 -21.36 -11.69 -31.87
N VAL A 269 -21.64 -11.27 -30.64
CA VAL A 269 -22.37 -10.03 -30.34
C VAL A 269 -21.36 -8.89 -30.28
N LEU A 270 -21.48 -7.96 -31.23
CA LEU A 270 -20.82 -6.66 -31.22
C LEU A 270 -21.67 -5.71 -30.35
N HIS A 271 -21.14 -5.23 -29.23
CA HIS A 271 -21.64 -4.02 -28.59
C HIS A 271 -20.65 -2.87 -28.79
N ARG A 272 -21.11 -1.87 -29.54
CA ARG A 272 -20.48 -0.56 -29.73
C ARG A 272 -20.41 0.17 -28.38
N LEU A 273 -19.24 0.73 -28.07
CA LEU A 273 -19.09 1.81 -27.10
C LEU A 273 -19.58 3.13 -27.72
N PRO A 274 -20.39 3.95 -27.02
CA PRO A 274 -20.71 5.29 -27.47
C PRO A 274 -19.60 6.29 -27.10
N GLN A 275 -19.27 7.15 -28.05
CA GLN A 275 -18.40 8.32 -27.87
C GLN A 275 -19.13 9.37 -27.02
N ALA A 276 -18.47 9.90 -25.99
CA ALA A 276 -18.95 11.04 -25.22
C ALA A 276 -18.29 12.32 -25.77
N THR A 277 -19.14 13.24 -26.24
CA THR A 277 -18.79 14.63 -26.57
C THR A 277 -18.82 15.49 -25.31
N ALA A 278 -17.93 16.48 -25.28
CA ALA A 278 -17.82 17.50 -24.26
C ALA A 278 -19.11 18.33 -24.12
N ASP A 279 -19.42 18.76 -22.90
CA ASP A 279 -19.94 20.10 -22.62
C ASP A 279 -19.55 20.53 -21.20
N ALA A 280 -18.84 21.64 -21.14
CA ALA A 280 -18.39 22.32 -19.94
C ALA A 280 -19.38 23.43 -19.61
N GLU A 281 -20.29 23.20 -18.67
CA GLU A 281 -20.93 24.24 -17.84
C GLU A 281 -21.89 23.56 -16.86
N LEU A 282 -21.48 23.36 -15.60
CA LEU A 282 -22.37 23.41 -14.42
C LEU A 282 -21.54 23.30 -13.11
N LEU A 283 -20.67 24.27 -12.87
CA LEU A 283 -20.14 24.56 -11.54
C LEU A 283 -20.78 25.86 -11.05
N ARG A 284 -21.94 25.75 -10.42
CA ARG A 284 -22.55 26.74 -9.53
C ARG A 284 -23.84 26.16 -8.96
N GLN A 285 -23.74 25.59 -7.76
CA GLN A 285 -24.73 25.69 -6.69
C GLN A 285 -24.25 24.83 -5.51
N VAL A 286 -23.75 25.51 -4.48
CA VAL A 286 -23.55 24.97 -3.13
C VAL A 286 -24.90 25.08 -2.43
N PRO A 287 -25.48 23.99 -1.88
CA PRO A 287 -26.54 24.11 -0.89
C PRO A 287 -25.92 24.22 0.50
N ASP A 288 -26.27 25.31 1.19
CA ASP A 288 -26.03 25.49 2.62
C ASP A 288 -26.73 24.40 3.46
N GLY A 289 -26.05 23.93 4.50
CA GLY A 289 -26.67 23.34 5.69
C GLY A 289 -26.79 21.82 5.71
N ILE A 290 -25.81 21.15 6.35
CA ILE A 290 -26.10 19.94 7.11
C ILE A 290 -25.65 20.20 8.54
N ASP A 291 -26.67 20.43 9.37
CA ASP A 291 -26.62 20.74 10.78
C ASP A 291 -26.42 19.47 11.61
N ALA A 292 -25.72 19.65 12.73
CA ALA A 292 -25.36 18.65 13.71
C ALA A 292 -26.57 17.91 14.27
N ARG A 293 -26.57 16.57 14.22
CA ARG A 293 -27.43 15.72 15.05
C ARG A 293 -26.74 14.41 15.35
N PHE A 294 -26.07 14.31 16.50
CA PHE A 294 -26.05 13.12 17.36
C PHE A 294 -25.36 13.50 18.69
N ARG A 295 -26.14 14.03 19.62
CA ARG A 295 -25.92 13.91 21.08
C ARG A 295 -27.16 14.35 21.85
N ASP A 296 -27.37 13.65 22.96
CA ASP A 296 -28.33 13.81 24.05
C ASP A 296 -29.78 13.36 23.85
N ASP A 297 -30.05 12.15 24.35
CA ASP A 297 -31.16 11.94 25.28
C ASP A 297 -30.57 11.71 26.68
N THR A 298 -30.63 12.75 27.52
CA THR A 298 -30.57 12.64 28.97
C THR A 298 -31.87 12.05 29.51
N ASN A 299 -31.79 11.05 30.38
CA ASN A 299 -32.77 10.94 31.46
C ASN A 299 -32.04 10.75 32.79
N LEU A 300 -31.97 11.85 33.52
CA LEU A 300 -31.60 11.93 34.93
C LEU A 300 -32.78 11.43 35.77
N GLY A 301 -32.52 10.41 36.58
CA GLY A 301 -33.30 10.09 37.77
C GLY A 301 -32.31 9.89 38.91
N ASP A 302 -32.16 10.93 39.73
CA ASP A 302 -31.45 10.90 41.01
C ASP A 302 -32.01 9.79 41.92
N LEU A 303 -31.14 9.20 42.75
CA LEU A 303 -31.24 9.25 44.21
C LEU A 303 -30.05 8.52 44.88
N ASP A 304 -29.23 9.35 45.53
CA ASP A 304 -28.59 9.20 46.83
C ASP A 304 -27.53 8.11 47.18
N HIS A 305 -26.41 8.68 47.64
CA HIS A 305 -25.35 8.15 48.47
C HIS A 305 -25.79 7.27 49.66
N ALA A 306 -25.05 6.18 49.92
CA ALA A 306 -24.30 6.05 51.18
C ALA A 306 -23.30 4.89 51.17
N SER A 307 -22.14 5.21 51.73
CA SER A 307 -20.91 4.45 51.91
C SER A 307 -21.01 3.32 52.97
N ALA A 308 -20.36 2.20 52.66
CA ALA A 308 -19.45 1.41 53.50
C ALA A 308 -19.94 0.54 54.70
N ARG A 309 -19.35 -0.68 54.67
CA ARG A 309 -18.75 -1.49 55.76
C ARG A 309 -19.57 -2.57 56.49
N SER A 310 -18.88 -3.72 56.52
CA SER A 310 -18.80 -4.77 57.55
C SER A 310 -19.93 -5.77 57.75
N THR A 311 -19.62 -7.01 57.34
CA THR A 311 -19.80 -8.31 58.05
C THR A 311 -19.86 -8.22 59.58
N PRO A 312 -20.45 -9.21 60.30
CA PRO A 312 -20.52 -10.64 59.95
C PRO A 312 -21.89 -11.21 59.65
#